data_AF-A0A2P7AT94-F1
#
_entry.id   AF-A0A2P7AT94-F1
#
_cell.length_a   1.000
_cell.length_b   1.000
_cell.length_c   1.000
_cell.angle_alpha   90.00
_cell.angle_beta   90.00
_cell.angle_gamma   90.00
#
_symmetry.space_group_name_H-M   'P 1'
#
loop_
_entity.id
_entity.type
_entity.pdbx_description
1 polymer ?
#
loop_
_entity_poly.entity_id
_entity_poly.type
_entity_poly.pdbx_seq_one_letter_code
_entity_poly.pdbx_strand_id
1 'polypeptide(L)'
;MALAVSDPCSGFQSPRLRSLFILCFKIGILSFGGGLTGWLYQGFVLKNRWIEEDDFASSLAISQMLPGANVVNLVICMGEQLRGPVGALSCVLGFLVGPFFAVIALCQVFDALADFALLPAISDGVAFAAMGLLVVMCMRGVRRALRFPPSVAIIALTAVLVGLLQLPLIPVVVLIAPISVALAWRRA
;
A
#
# COMPACT_ATOMS: atom_id res chain seq x y z
N MET A 1 14.76 0.80 -25.51
CA MET A 1 15.17 -0.46 -24.86
C MET A 1 13.95 -0.97 -24.10
N ALA A 2 13.00 -1.50 -24.88
CA ALA A 2 11.72 -2.01 -24.41
C ALA A 2 11.98 -3.39 -23.82
N LEU A 3 11.77 -3.55 -22.51
CA LEU A 3 11.72 -4.87 -21.92
C LEU A 3 10.39 -5.50 -22.37
N ALA A 4 10.52 -6.43 -23.32
CA ALA A 4 9.47 -7.36 -23.69
C ALA A 4 9.11 -8.19 -22.47
N VAL A 5 8.16 -7.70 -21.68
CA VAL A 5 7.34 -8.54 -20.81
C VAL A 5 6.51 -9.40 -21.77
N SER A 6 6.86 -10.67 -21.77
CA SER A 6 6.23 -11.81 -22.42
C SER A 6 4.72 -11.62 -22.59
N ASP A 7 4.15 -11.99 -23.74
CA ASP A 7 2.70 -12.13 -23.92
C ASP A 7 2.13 -13.25 -23.02
N PRO A 8 1.12 -12.98 -22.15
CA PRO A 8 0.29 -14.05 -21.60
C PRO A 8 -1.16 -13.55 -21.54
N CYS A 9 -1.80 -13.34 -22.69
CA CYS A 9 -3.24 -13.02 -22.72
C CYS A 9 -3.91 -13.67 -23.93
N SER A 10 -3.64 -14.95 -24.19
CA SER A 10 -4.32 -15.71 -25.24
C SER A 10 -5.70 -16.24 -24.81
N GLY A 11 -6.37 -15.64 -23.80
CA GLY A 11 -7.67 -16.12 -23.31
C GLY A 11 -8.53 -15.17 -22.47
N PHE A 12 -8.03 -14.01 -22.02
CA PHE A 12 -8.79 -13.10 -21.16
C PHE A 12 -9.45 -11.96 -21.95
N GLN A 13 -10.73 -11.67 -21.63
CA GLN A 13 -11.43 -10.52 -22.20
C GLN A 13 -10.76 -9.22 -21.74
N SER A 14 -10.14 -8.49 -22.68
CA SER A 14 -9.57 -7.18 -22.38
C SER A 14 -10.65 -6.22 -21.88
N PRO A 15 -10.57 -5.73 -20.63
CA PRO A 15 -11.63 -4.93 -20.05
C PRO A 15 -11.79 -3.58 -20.75
N ARG A 16 -12.99 -3.00 -20.71
CA ARG A 16 -13.20 -1.63 -21.19
C ARG A 16 -12.42 -0.65 -20.29
N LEU A 17 -11.91 0.44 -20.87
CA LEU A 17 -11.18 1.50 -20.13
C LEU A 17 -12.04 2.05 -18.98
N ARG A 18 -13.36 2.19 -19.21
CA ARG A 18 -14.31 2.59 -18.18
C ARG A 18 -14.32 1.64 -16.97
N SER A 19 -14.22 0.33 -17.20
CA SER A 19 -14.19 -0.66 -16.12
C SER A 19 -12.92 -0.54 -15.29
N LEU A 20 -11.77 -0.34 -15.94
CA LEU A 20 -10.48 -0.08 -15.28
C LEU A 20 -10.54 1.20 -14.44
N PHE A 21 -11.04 2.29 -15.02
CA PHE A 21 -11.21 3.57 -14.34
C PHE A 21 -12.11 3.43 -13.11
N ILE A 22 -13.30 2.84 -13.26
CA ILE A 22 -14.27 2.72 -12.15
C ILE A 22 -13.73 1.84 -11.03
N LEU A 23 -13.04 0.73 -11.35
CA LEU A 23 -12.43 -0.12 -10.35
C LEU A 23 -11.36 0.64 -9.57
N CYS A 24 -10.41 1.29 -10.28
CA CYS A 24 -9.35 2.05 -9.65
C CYS A 24 -9.88 3.24 -8.86
N PHE A 25 -10.92 3.91 -9.36
CA PHE A 25 -11.62 5.01 -8.68
C PHE A 25 -12.27 4.56 -7.37
N LYS A 26 -12.96 3.42 -7.39
CA LYS A 26 -13.55 2.85 -6.18
C LYS A 26 -12.47 2.48 -5.15
N ILE A 27 -11.36 1.91 -5.58
CA ILE A 27 -10.24 1.57 -4.69
C ILE A 27 -9.57 2.84 -4.16
N GLY A 28 -9.38 3.85 -5.02
CA GLY A 28 -8.78 5.14 -4.68
C GLY A 28 -9.59 5.89 -3.64
N ILE A 29 -10.91 6.05 -3.84
CA ILE A 29 -11.76 6.78 -2.89
C ILE A 29 -11.94 6.05 -1.55
N LEU A 30 -11.80 4.71 -1.54
CA LEU A 30 -11.86 3.87 -0.35
C LEU A 30 -10.47 3.60 0.25
N SER A 31 -9.46 4.36 -0.19
CA SER A 31 -8.07 4.15 0.21
C SER A 31 -7.81 4.68 1.61
N PHE A 32 -8.13 3.87 2.63
CA PHE A 32 -7.87 4.17 4.04
C PHE A 32 -7.08 3.03 4.69
N GLY A 33 -5.94 3.34 5.31
CA GLY A 33 -5.36 2.49 6.34
C GLY A 33 -4.75 1.15 5.90
N GLY A 34 -4.18 1.06 4.69
CA GLY A 34 -3.43 -0.12 4.22
C GLY A 34 -4.31 -1.22 3.59
N GLY A 35 -3.66 -2.22 2.96
CA GLY A 35 -4.36 -3.33 2.30
C GLY A 35 -4.82 -3.07 0.86
N LEU A 36 -4.41 -1.95 0.25
CA LEU A 36 -4.75 -1.58 -1.13
C LEU A 36 -4.33 -2.62 -2.16
N THR A 37 -3.15 -3.21 -1.98
CA THR A 37 -2.67 -4.33 -2.80
C THR A 37 -3.65 -5.51 -2.76
N GLY A 38 -4.26 -5.78 -1.60
CA GLY A 38 -5.28 -6.81 -1.46
C GLY A 38 -6.59 -6.46 -2.16
N TRP A 39 -7.00 -5.19 -2.14
CA TRP A 39 -8.17 -4.72 -2.91
C TRP A 39 -7.93 -4.78 -4.42
N LEU A 40 -6.72 -4.45 -4.86
CA LEU A 40 -6.30 -4.62 -6.26
C LEU A 40 -6.31 -6.10 -6.64
N TYR A 41 -5.72 -6.98 -5.83
CA TYR A 41 -5.77 -8.42 -6.04
C TYR A 41 -7.22 -8.94 -6.13
N GLN A 42 -8.06 -8.57 -5.16
CA GLN A 42 -9.46 -8.99 -5.16
C GLN A 42 -10.22 -8.46 -6.38
N GLY A 43 -9.94 -7.24 -6.83
CA GLY A 43 -10.59 -6.61 -7.98
C GLY A 43 -10.13 -7.21 -9.31
N PHE A 44 -8.82 -7.21 -9.55
CA PHE A 44 -8.21 -7.61 -10.82
C PHE A 44 -8.16 -9.13 -11.00
N VAL A 45 -7.82 -9.88 -9.95
CA VAL A 45 -7.59 -11.33 -10.02
C VAL A 45 -8.85 -12.10 -9.64
N LEU A 46 -9.37 -11.91 -8.42
CA LEU A 46 -10.45 -12.77 -7.90
C LEU A 46 -11.82 -12.49 -8.54
N LYS A 47 -12.25 -11.22 -8.55
CA LYS A 47 -13.61 -10.83 -8.99
C LYS A 47 -13.72 -10.77 -10.50
N ASN A 48 -12.82 -10.02 -11.13
CA ASN A 48 -12.92 -9.76 -12.56
C ASN A 48 -12.13 -10.74 -13.42
N ARG A 49 -11.15 -11.46 -12.82
CA ARG A 49 -10.28 -12.41 -13.50
C ARG A 49 -9.67 -11.81 -14.77
N TRP A 50 -9.14 -10.60 -14.68
CA TRP A 50 -8.46 -9.92 -15.79
C TRP A 50 -6.99 -10.33 -15.89
N ILE A 51 -6.40 -10.75 -14.77
CA ILE A 51 -4.98 -11.04 -14.61
C ILE A 51 -4.86 -12.32 -13.77
N GLU A 52 -3.91 -13.19 -14.11
CA GLU A 52 -3.61 -14.39 -13.33
C GLU A 52 -2.87 -14.07 -12.03
N GLU A 53 -2.86 -15.01 -11.09
CA GLU A 53 -2.19 -14.81 -9.79
C GLU A 53 -0.69 -14.55 -9.95
N ASP A 54 -0.04 -15.27 -10.86
CA ASP A 54 1.40 -15.18 -11.13
C ASP A 54 1.80 -13.84 -11.80
N ASP A 55 0.96 -13.35 -12.70
CA ASP A 55 1.16 -12.06 -13.37
C ASP A 55 0.99 -10.89 -12.39
N PHE A 56 0.03 -11.00 -11.48
CA PHE A 56 -0.16 -10.03 -10.41
C PHE A 56 1.05 -10.02 -9.47
N ALA A 57 1.54 -11.20 -9.07
CA ALA A 57 2.72 -11.33 -8.20
C ALA A 57 3.97 -10.73 -8.86
N SER A 58 4.17 -11.00 -10.15
CA SER A 58 5.28 -10.45 -10.94
C SER A 58 5.22 -8.92 -11.01
N SER A 59 4.03 -8.37 -11.28
CA SER A 59 3.83 -6.92 -11.31
C SER A 59 3.98 -6.26 -9.95
N LEU A 60 3.56 -6.94 -8.87
CA LEU A 60 3.78 -6.49 -7.50
C LEU A 60 5.28 -6.42 -7.19
N ALA A 61 6.06 -7.41 -7.61
CA ALA A 61 7.52 -7.41 -7.44
C ALA A 61 8.17 -6.23 -8.18
N ILE A 62 7.81 -6.01 -9.45
CA ILE A 62 8.29 -4.86 -10.24
C ILE A 62 7.94 -3.54 -9.54
N SER A 63 6.71 -3.41 -9.06
CA SER A 63 6.22 -2.19 -8.41
C SER A 63 6.95 -1.84 -7.12
N GLN A 64 7.48 -2.85 -6.41
CA GLN A 64 8.28 -2.68 -5.19
C GLN A 64 9.74 -2.33 -5.47
N MET A 65 10.25 -2.66 -6.66
CA MET A 65 11.60 -2.27 -7.09
C MET A 65 11.65 -0.81 -7.55
N LEU A 66 10.54 -0.31 -8.10
CA LEU A 66 10.43 1.07 -8.56
C LEU A 66 10.33 2.05 -7.38
N PRO A 67 11.07 3.17 -7.39
CA PRO A 67 10.93 4.19 -6.35
C PRO A 67 9.53 4.83 -6.41
N GLY A 68 9.05 5.30 -5.25
CA GLY A 68 7.79 6.02 -5.14
C GLY A 68 6.69 5.21 -4.46
N ALA A 69 5.43 5.48 -4.85
CA ALA A 69 4.28 4.86 -4.23
C ALA A 69 4.00 3.47 -4.85
N ASN A 70 4.40 2.41 -4.15
CA ASN A 70 4.27 1.00 -4.59
C ASN A 70 2.90 0.67 -5.19
N VAL A 71 1.81 1.16 -4.58
CA VAL A 71 0.44 0.88 -5.05
C VAL A 71 0.13 1.61 -6.37
N VAL A 72 0.63 2.83 -6.55
CA VAL A 72 0.46 3.57 -7.81
C VAL A 72 1.26 2.90 -8.93
N ASN A 73 2.50 2.48 -8.64
CA ASN A 73 3.32 1.72 -9.58
C ASN A 73 2.60 0.42 -10.01
N LEU A 74 1.96 -0.27 -9.06
CA LEU A 74 1.17 -1.46 -9.37
C LEU A 74 -0.04 -1.15 -10.25
N VAL A 75 -0.78 -0.10 -9.96
CA VAL A 75 -1.91 0.35 -10.78
C VAL A 75 -1.47 0.69 -12.21
N ILE A 76 -0.28 1.28 -12.38
CA ILE A 76 0.34 1.55 -13.70
C ILE A 76 0.63 0.23 -14.41
N CYS A 77 1.39 -0.68 -13.78
CA CYS A 77 1.76 -1.96 -14.38
C CYS A 77 0.52 -2.78 -14.79
N MET A 78 -0.49 -2.86 -13.93
CA MET A 78 -1.74 -3.58 -14.23
C MET A 78 -2.52 -2.94 -15.38
N GLY A 79 -2.57 -1.60 -15.42
CA GLY A 79 -3.22 -0.89 -16.53
C GLY A 79 -2.48 -1.07 -17.85
N GLU A 80 -1.14 -1.05 -17.82
CA GLU A 80 -0.28 -1.27 -18.97
C GLU A 80 -0.42 -2.70 -19.52
N GLN A 81 -0.42 -3.70 -18.65
CA GLN A 81 -0.57 -5.09 -19.04
C GLN A 81 -1.92 -5.37 -19.73
N LEU A 82 -3.01 -4.69 -19.31
CA LEU A 82 -4.35 -4.96 -19.81
C LEU A 82 -4.73 -4.19 -21.09
N ARG A 83 -4.30 -2.93 -21.24
CA ARG A 83 -4.62 -2.10 -22.42
C ARG A 83 -3.47 -1.18 -22.87
N GLY A 84 -2.24 -1.54 -22.54
CA GLY A 84 -1.06 -0.72 -22.85
C GLY A 84 -1.09 0.65 -22.17
N PRO A 85 -0.43 1.66 -22.74
CA PRO A 85 -0.25 2.96 -22.09
C PRO A 85 -1.56 3.69 -21.79
N VAL A 86 -2.60 3.46 -22.60
CA VAL A 86 -3.95 4.04 -22.38
C VAL A 86 -4.64 3.40 -21.17
N GLY A 87 -4.42 2.10 -20.95
CA GLY A 87 -4.88 1.40 -19.75
C GLY A 87 -4.20 1.92 -18.49
N ALA A 88 -2.88 2.10 -18.53
CA ALA A 88 -2.11 2.67 -17.43
C ALA A 88 -2.64 4.07 -17.04
N LEU A 89 -2.81 4.96 -18.02
CA LEU A 89 -3.35 6.30 -17.77
C LEU A 89 -4.76 6.26 -17.16
N SER A 90 -5.64 5.41 -17.68
CA SER A 90 -7.01 5.25 -17.17
C SER A 90 -7.04 4.74 -15.72
N CYS A 91 -6.19 3.77 -15.39
CA CYS A 91 -6.06 3.23 -14.04
C CYS A 91 -5.54 4.28 -13.05
N VAL A 92 -4.47 4.99 -13.41
CA VAL A 92 -3.89 6.06 -12.58
C VAL A 92 -4.87 7.20 -12.35
N LEU A 93 -5.52 7.68 -13.42
CA LEU A 93 -6.52 8.74 -13.30
C LEU A 93 -7.69 8.28 -12.43
N GLY A 94 -8.20 7.06 -12.64
CA GLY A 94 -9.23 6.49 -11.78
C GLY A 94 -8.80 6.51 -10.33
N PHE A 95 -7.60 5.99 -10.03
CA PHE A 95 -7.07 5.88 -8.68
C PHE A 95 -6.87 7.22 -7.97
N LEU A 96 -6.42 8.26 -8.69
CA LEU A 96 -6.04 9.55 -8.09
C LEU A 96 -7.17 10.59 -8.09
N VAL A 97 -8.05 10.58 -9.08
CA VAL A 97 -9.10 11.61 -9.24
C VAL A 97 -10.00 11.69 -8.01
N GLY A 98 -10.43 10.55 -7.45
CA GLY A 98 -11.29 10.51 -6.26
C GLY A 98 -10.65 11.19 -5.04
N PRO A 99 -9.49 10.69 -4.57
CA PRO A 99 -8.75 11.29 -3.46
C PRO A 99 -8.38 12.77 -3.70
N PHE A 100 -8.00 13.14 -4.93
CA PHE A 100 -7.65 14.51 -5.28
C PHE A 100 -8.81 15.48 -4.98
N PHE A 101 -10.00 15.19 -5.50
CA PHE A 101 -11.17 16.03 -5.23
C PHE A 101 -11.65 15.94 -3.78
N ALA A 102 -11.51 14.77 -3.15
CA ALA A 102 -11.86 14.60 -1.74
C ALA A 102 -11.03 15.51 -0.83
N VAL A 103 -9.72 15.64 -1.07
CA VAL A 103 -8.83 16.53 -0.30
C VAL A 103 -9.16 17.99 -0.53
N ILE A 104 -9.44 18.40 -1.78
CA ILE A 104 -9.84 19.78 -2.08
C ILE A 104 -11.15 20.14 -1.38
N ALA A 105 -12.15 19.26 -1.46
CA ALA A 105 -13.43 19.46 -0.80
C ALA A 105 -13.26 19.53 0.73
N LEU A 106 -12.41 18.68 1.30
CA LEU A 106 -12.12 18.69 2.73
C LEU A 106 -11.44 20.00 3.15
N CYS A 107 -10.50 20.53 2.36
CA CYS A 107 -9.85 21.81 2.62
C CYS A 107 -10.87 22.95 2.69
N GLN A 108 -11.78 23.03 1.72
CA GLN A 108 -12.84 24.04 1.69
C GLN A 108 -13.77 23.95 2.92
N VAL A 109 -14.07 22.72 3.36
CA VAL A 109 -14.86 22.51 4.58
C VAL A 109 -14.10 23.01 5.81
N PHE A 110 -12.81 22.70 5.93
CA PHE A 110 -11.98 23.18 7.04
C PHE A 110 -11.89 24.71 7.09
N ASP A 111 -11.71 25.37 5.95
CA ASP A 111 -11.67 26.84 5.87
C ASP A 111 -13.02 27.46 6.27
N ALA A 112 -14.14 26.87 5.87
CA ALA A 112 -15.48 27.33 6.25
C ALA A 112 -15.78 27.16 7.76
N LEU A 113 -15.08 26.24 8.43
CA LEU A 113 -15.22 25.94 9.85
C LEU A 113 -14.15 26.62 10.71
N ALA A 114 -13.25 27.42 10.13
CA ALA A 114 -12.08 27.97 10.81
C ALA A 114 -12.41 28.80 12.06
N ASP A 115 -13.51 29.56 12.03
CA ASP A 115 -13.96 30.40 13.16
C ASP A 115 -14.71 29.61 14.25
N PHE A 116 -14.95 28.31 14.05
CA PHE A 116 -15.67 27.48 15.00
C PHE A 116 -14.74 27.10 16.17
N ALA A 117 -15.03 27.60 17.37
CA ALA A 117 -14.20 27.41 18.56
C ALA A 117 -13.94 25.93 18.93
N LEU A 118 -14.78 25.00 18.47
CA LEU A 118 -14.62 23.55 18.70
C LEU A 118 -13.73 22.85 17.67
N LEU A 119 -13.37 23.50 16.55
CA LEU A 119 -12.58 22.87 15.47
C LEU A 119 -11.23 22.31 15.96
N PRO A 120 -10.46 22.99 16.83
CA PRO A 120 -9.22 22.43 17.38
C PRO A 120 -9.47 21.15 18.18
N ALA A 121 -10.49 21.13 19.05
CA ALA A 121 -10.82 19.97 19.88
C ALA A 121 -11.29 18.76 19.04
N ILE A 122 -12.05 19.00 17.98
CA ILE A 122 -12.46 17.94 17.03
C ILE A 122 -11.22 17.40 16.29
N SER A 123 -10.34 18.29 15.83
CA SER A 123 -9.11 17.92 15.11
C SER A 123 -8.18 17.08 15.98
N ASP A 124 -8.01 17.46 17.25
CA ASP A 124 -7.28 16.69 18.25
C ASP A 124 -7.94 15.32 18.48
N GLY A 125 -9.26 15.28 18.59
CA GLY A 125 -10.03 14.03 18.70
C GLY A 125 -9.76 13.07 17.53
N VAL A 126 -9.72 13.59 16.30
CA VAL A 126 -9.36 12.81 15.10
C VAL A 126 -7.91 12.33 15.17
N ALA A 127 -6.98 13.18 15.62
CA ALA A 127 -5.58 12.82 15.79
C ALA A 127 -5.39 11.70 16.84
N PHE A 128 -6.07 11.79 17.99
CA PHE A 128 -6.06 10.74 19.00
C PHE A 128 -6.73 9.44 18.54
N ALA A 129 -7.80 9.52 17.75
CA ALA A 129 -8.41 8.34 17.13
C ALA A 129 -7.44 7.64 16.15
N ALA A 130 -6.73 8.42 15.32
CA ALA A 130 -5.70 7.90 14.42
C ALA A 130 -4.53 7.27 15.20
N MET A 131 -4.05 7.92 16.27
CA MET A 131 -3.04 7.35 17.16
C MET A 131 -3.51 6.04 17.79
N GLY A 132 -4.75 5.97 18.29
CA GLY A 132 -5.34 4.74 18.83
C GLY A 132 -5.36 3.61 17.81
N LEU A 133 -5.75 3.90 16.56
CA LEU A 133 -5.72 2.92 15.47
C LEU A 133 -4.29 2.43 15.18
N LEU A 134 -3.31 3.34 15.13
CA LEU A 134 -1.89 2.99 14.96
C LEU A 134 -1.40 2.08 16.09
N VAL A 135 -1.73 2.38 17.34
CA VAL A 135 -1.39 1.55 18.50
C VAL A 135 -2.00 0.16 18.36
N VAL A 136 -3.27 0.04 17.95
CA VAL A 136 -3.91 -1.27 17.69
C VAL A 136 -3.20 -2.06 16.59
N MET A 137 -2.79 -1.42 15.50
CA MET A 137 -2.04 -2.06 14.43
C MET A 137 -0.67 -2.55 14.91
N CYS A 138 0.05 -1.73 15.67
CA CYS A 138 1.31 -2.11 16.30
C CYS A 138 1.14 -3.30 17.26
N MET A 139 0.12 -3.27 18.13
CA MET A 139 -0.18 -4.37 19.05
C MET A 139 -0.48 -5.67 18.31
N ARG A 140 -1.24 -5.61 17.21
CA ARG A 140 -1.51 -6.80 16.37
C ARG A 140 -0.22 -7.35 15.76
N GLY A 141 0.67 -6.47 15.31
CA GLY A 141 2.01 -6.84 14.82
C GLY A 141 2.84 -7.56 15.88
N VAL A 142 2.94 -6.97 17.08
CA VAL A 142 3.68 -7.55 18.21
C VAL A 142 3.09 -8.89 18.63
N ARG A 143 1.77 -9.02 18.78
CA ARG A 143 1.12 -10.29 19.12
C ARG A 143 1.43 -11.40 18.13
N ARG A 144 1.53 -11.08 16.83
CA ARG A 144 1.92 -12.04 15.80
C ARG A 144 3.39 -12.44 15.96
N ALA A 145 4.27 -11.50 16.32
CA ALA A 145 5.68 -11.78 16.58
C ALA A 145 5.91 -12.60 17.87
N LEU A 146 5.08 -12.43 18.91
CA LEU A 146 5.16 -13.22 20.16
C LEU A 146 5.02 -14.72 19.96
N ARG A 147 4.46 -15.19 18.82
CA ARG A 147 4.44 -16.62 18.48
C ARG A 147 5.85 -17.20 18.30
N PHE A 148 6.87 -16.34 18.10
CA PHE A 148 8.26 -16.74 17.96
C PHE A 148 9.16 -15.95 18.92
N PRO A 149 9.60 -16.56 20.04
CA PRO A 149 10.40 -15.87 21.05
C PRO A 149 11.66 -15.15 20.52
N PRO A 150 12.43 -15.67 19.52
CA PRO A 150 13.56 -14.91 18.98
C PRO A 150 13.14 -13.66 18.21
N SER A 151 11.96 -13.65 17.57
CA SER A 151 11.44 -12.47 16.86
C SER A 151 11.13 -11.32 17.81
N VAL A 152 10.72 -11.63 19.04
CA VAL A 152 10.47 -10.62 20.09
C VAL A 152 11.76 -9.94 20.52
N ALA A 153 12.83 -10.72 20.70
CA ALA A 153 14.15 -10.19 21.06
C ALA A 153 14.69 -9.26 19.96
N ILE A 154 14.51 -9.64 18.69
CA ILE A 154 14.91 -8.82 17.54
C ILE A 154 14.13 -7.49 17.49
N ILE A 155 12.81 -7.54 17.69
CA ILE A 155 11.95 -6.34 17.71
C ILE A 155 12.35 -5.43 18.86
N ALA A 156 12.53 -5.97 20.07
CA ALA A 156 12.93 -5.20 21.24
C ALA A 156 14.32 -4.56 21.05
N LEU A 157 15.28 -5.32 20.53
CA LEU A 157 16.63 -4.83 20.25
C LEU A 157 16.61 -3.68 19.22
N THR A 158 15.84 -3.84 18.14
CA THR A 158 15.68 -2.80 17.11
C THR A 158 15.02 -1.55 17.69
N ALA A 159 13.97 -1.72 18.50
CA ALA A 159 13.27 -0.61 19.14
C ALA A 159 14.17 0.16 20.11
N VAL A 160 15.04 -0.51 20.85
CA VAL A 160 16.00 0.14 21.76
C VAL A 160 17.10 0.87 20.97
N LEU A 161 17.68 0.23 19.94
CA LEU A 161 18.75 0.82 19.12
C LEU A 161 18.29 2.06 18.35
N VAL A 162 17.09 2.03 17.77
CA VAL A 162 16.56 3.15 16.98
C VAL A 162 15.84 4.16 17.87
N GLY A 163 15.03 3.70 18.83
CA GLY A 163 14.18 4.56 19.64
C GLY A 163 14.91 5.26 20.79
N LEU A 164 15.74 4.53 21.55
CA LEU A 164 16.47 5.11 22.70
C LEU A 164 17.85 5.64 22.30
N LEU A 165 18.61 4.86 21.53
CA LEU A 165 19.98 5.20 21.14
C LEU A 165 20.05 6.11 19.91
N GLN A 166 18.90 6.41 19.27
CA GLN A 166 18.77 7.25 18.08
C GLN A 166 19.79 6.94 16.97
N LEU A 167 20.17 5.66 16.85
CA LEU A 167 21.11 5.26 15.81
C LEU A 167 20.44 5.38 14.44
N PRO A 168 21.20 5.75 13.38
CA PRO A 168 20.67 5.81 12.03
C PRO A 168 20.07 4.46 11.64
N LEU A 169 18.87 4.49 11.05
CA LEU A 169 18.09 3.30 10.72
C LEU A 169 18.85 2.33 9.81
N ILE A 170 19.59 2.88 8.84
CA ILE A 170 20.28 2.12 7.79
C ILE A 170 21.24 1.06 8.38
N PRO A 171 22.24 1.41 9.22
CA PRO A 171 23.15 0.41 9.79
C PRO A 171 22.45 -0.59 10.71
N VAL A 172 21.44 -0.15 11.47
CA VAL A 172 20.68 -1.05 12.35
C VAL A 172 19.96 -2.12 11.52
N VAL A 173 19.31 -1.73 10.42
CA VAL A 173 18.63 -2.67 9.51
C VAL A 173 19.63 -3.59 8.83
N VAL A 174 20.76 -3.08 8.35
CA VAL A 174 21.80 -3.90 7.69
C VAL A 174 22.36 -4.97 8.63
N LEU A 175 22.49 -4.68 9.93
CA LEU A 175 22.99 -5.64 10.91
C LEU A 175 21.92 -6.67 11.34
N ILE A 176 20.71 -6.18 11.64
CA ILE A 176 19.66 -7.01 12.26
C ILE A 176 18.89 -7.84 11.22
N ALA A 177 18.67 -7.32 10.01
CA ALA A 177 17.92 -8.03 8.97
C ALA A 177 18.52 -9.39 8.59
N PRO A 178 19.83 -9.56 8.32
CA PRO A 178 20.40 -10.86 7.99
C PRO A 178 20.32 -11.84 9.17
N ILE A 179 20.48 -11.36 10.42
CA ILE A 179 20.33 -12.18 11.63
C ILE A 179 18.89 -12.70 11.75
N SER A 180 17.90 -11.82 11.50
CA SER A 180 16.49 -12.19 11.51
C SER A 180 16.14 -13.19 10.41
N VAL A 181 16.64 -12.99 9.19
CA VAL A 181 16.41 -13.90 8.05
C VAL A 181 17.08 -15.24 8.29
N ALA A 182 18.33 -15.27 8.79
CA ALA A 182 19.03 -16.51 9.11
C ALA A 182 18.30 -17.32 10.18
N LEU A 183 17.79 -16.68 11.24
CA LEU A 183 16.99 -17.34 12.27
C LEU A 183 15.65 -17.87 11.74
N ALA A 184 15.04 -17.17 10.77
CA ALA A 184 13.83 -17.63 10.10
C ALA A 184 14.08 -18.78 9.11
N TRP A 185 15.21 -18.78 8.41
CA TRP A 185 15.61 -19.80 7.44
C TRP A 185 16.00 -21.12 8.07
N ARG A 186 16.62 -21.12 9.26
CA ARG A 186 16.93 -22.37 10.00
C ARG A 186 15.68 -23.17 10.42
N ARG A 187 14.50 -22.67 10.08
CA ARG A 187 13.20 -23.23 10.43
C ARG A 187 12.38 -23.67 9.21
N ALA A 188 12.71 -23.20 8.00
CA ALA A 188 12.09 -23.66 6.76
C ALA A 188 12.74 -24.97 6.30
#